data_AF-A0AAV1S0J7-F1
#
_entry.id   AF-A0AAV1S0J7-F1
#
_cell.length_a   1.000
_cell.length_b   1.000
_cell.length_c   1.000
_cell.angle_alpha   90.00
_cell.angle_beta   90.00
_cell.angle_gamma   90.00
#
_symmetry.space_group_name_H-M   'P 1'
#
loop_
_entity.id
_entity.type
_entity.pdbx_description
1 polymer ?
#
loop_
_entity_poly.entity_id
_entity_poly.type
_entity_poly.pdbx_seq_one_letter_code
_entity_poly.pdbx_strand_id
1 'polypeptide(L)'
;MALELWGGGRFGDLFDDDPKQWRMYADFIGSAGSIFDLITQLYPAYFLPLASLGNLTKAVARGLKDPSSRVIQNHFAISGNLGEIAAKEEVWEVGAQLLGLGLGILILDTPGLVKSFPVLTSTWMSMRLLHLWLRYQSLSVLQFDTINLKRARILIKSHILHSRVLGSVDCNQEENILSWETFARPRIIFGVPLEEMFGGERSVAKIKMLLKLYAKEKHFLVVNQQKTDFEVFVSFKVRKKTISWNDLWVDK
;
A
#
# COMPACT_ATOMS: atom_id res chain seq x y z
N MET A 1 9.62 -23.24 -7.51
CA MET A 1 8.40 -23.73 -6.84
C MET A 1 8.49 -23.71 -5.31
N ALA A 2 9.66 -23.88 -4.67
CA ALA A 2 9.77 -23.89 -3.20
C ALA A 2 10.09 -22.52 -2.53
N LEU A 3 10.35 -21.45 -3.30
CA LEU A 3 10.64 -20.11 -2.78
C LEU A 3 9.41 -19.19 -2.70
N GLU A 4 8.26 -19.61 -3.25
CA GLU A 4 7.03 -18.80 -3.26
C GLU A 4 6.23 -18.91 -1.95
N LEU A 5 6.44 -19.97 -1.15
CA LEU A 5 5.57 -20.29 -0.01
C LEU A 5 6.00 -19.67 1.33
N TRP A 6 7.25 -19.26 1.51
CA TRP A 6 7.70 -18.71 2.81
C TRP A 6 7.63 -17.18 2.90
N GLY A 7 7.74 -16.48 1.76
CA GLY A 7 7.52 -15.04 1.66
C GLY A 7 6.08 -14.65 1.32
N GLY A 8 5.37 -15.49 0.56
CA GLY A 8 4.08 -15.15 -0.06
C GLY A 8 2.99 -14.71 0.92
N GLY A 9 2.92 -15.29 2.12
CA GLY A 9 1.88 -14.93 3.10
C GLY A 9 2.07 -13.54 3.73
N ARG A 10 3.31 -13.08 3.95
CA ARG A 10 3.58 -11.74 4.53
C ARG A 10 3.61 -10.63 3.48
N PHE A 11 3.94 -10.98 2.24
CA PHE A 11 3.90 -10.05 1.12
C PHE A 11 2.50 -9.96 0.49
N GLY A 12 1.66 -11.00 0.60
CA GLY A 12 0.28 -10.99 0.12
C GLY A 12 -0.55 -9.85 0.73
N ASP A 13 -0.60 -9.78 2.07
CA ASP A 13 -1.28 -8.69 2.78
C ASP A 13 -0.80 -7.31 2.33
N LEU A 14 0.50 -7.17 2.06
CA LEU A 14 1.10 -5.90 1.62
C LEU A 14 0.58 -5.45 0.25
N PHE A 15 0.39 -6.38 -0.68
CA PHE A 15 -0.14 -6.09 -2.03
C PHE A 15 -1.65 -5.90 -2.03
N ASP A 16 -2.35 -6.62 -1.16
CA ASP A 16 -3.80 -6.53 -0.99
C ASP A 16 -4.19 -5.20 -0.31
N ASP A 17 -3.36 -4.68 0.60
CA ASP A 17 -3.59 -3.43 1.30
C ASP A 17 -3.62 -2.20 0.37
N ASP A 18 -2.71 -2.10 -0.61
CA ASP A 18 -2.68 -0.96 -1.55
C ASP A 18 -2.27 -1.37 -2.98
N PRO A 19 -3.20 -1.99 -3.74
CA PRO A 19 -2.90 -2.49 -5.09
C PRO A 19 -2.55 -1.36 -6.07
N LYS A 20 -3.08 -0.15 -5.89
CA LYS A 20 -2.78 0.98 -6.78
C LYS A 20 -1.33 1.42 -6.66
N GLN A 21 -0.85 1.57 -5.43
CA GLN A 21 0.52 1.98 -5.17
C GLN A 21 1.51 0.95 -5.73
N TRP A 22 1.29 -0.33 -5.46
CA TRP A 22 2.15 -1.40 -5.96
C TRP A 22 2.12 -1.53 -7.47
N ARG A 23 0.95 -1.34 -8.10
CA ARG A 23 0.83 -1.31 -9.56
C ARG A 23 1.66 -0.18 -10.19
N MET A 24 1.66 1.00 -9.56
CA MET A 24 2.44 2.15 -10.01
C MET A 24 3.95 1.96 -9.78
N TYR A 25 4.34 1.42 -8.62
CA TYR A 25 5.75 1.13 -8.31
C TYR A 25 6.35 0.05 -9.22
N ALA A 26 5.57 -0.98 -9.54
CA ALA A 26 5.96 -1.98 -10.52
C ALA A 26 6.28 -1.32 -11.88
N ASP A 27 5.46 -0.37 -12.35
CA ASP A 27 5.72 0.33 -13.61
C ASP A 27 6.96 1.24 -13.54
N PHE A 28 7.23 1.89 -12.41
CA PHE A 28 8.48 2.65 -12.21
C PHE A 28 9.71 1.75 -12.24
N ILE A 29 9.69 0.64 -11.50
CA ILE A 29 10.81 -0.32 -11.43
C ILE A 29 11.03 -0.96 -12.81
N GLY A 30 9.95 -1.34 -13.50
CA GLY A 30 10.03 -1.89 -14.86
C GLY A 30 10.59 -0.88 -15.87
N SER A 31 10.26 0.40 -15.71
CA SER A 31 10.82 1.49 -16.51
C SER A 31 12.32 1.67 -16.23
N ALA A 32 12.73 1.62 -14.96
CA ALA A 32 14.15 1.66 -14.57
C ALA A 32 14.92 0.45 -15.14
N GLY A 33 14.32 -0.74 -15.11
CA GLY A 33 14.89 -1.95 -15.73
C GLY A 33 15.15 -1.79 -17.23
N SER A 34 14.29 -1.04 -17.92
CA SER A 34 14.42 -0.75 -19.35
C SER A 34 15.52 0.28 -19.67
N ILE A 35 15.99 1.07 -18.68
CA ILE A 35 17.14 1.97 -18.84
C ILE A 35 18.41 1.15 -19.09
N PHE A 36 18.57 0.02 -18.39
CA PHE A 36 19.73 -0.86 -18.60
C PHE A 36 19.82 -1.35 -20.05
N ASP A 37 18.68 -1.63 -20.69
CA ASP A 37 18.64 -2.02 -22.11
C ASP A 37 19.20 -0.89 -23.00
N LEU A 38 18.82 0.37 -22.75
CA LEU A 38 19.35 1.52 -23.50
C LEU A 38 20.86 1.68 -23.29
N ILE A 39 21.33 1.48 -22.06
CA ILE A 39 22.76 1.61 -21.73
C ILE A 39 23.59 0.52 -22.44
N THR A 40 23.01 -0.66 -22.74
CA THR A 40 23.74 -1.71 -23.49
C THR A 40 24.25 -1.23 -24.85
N GLN A 41 23.54 -0.30 -25.51
CA GLN A 41 23.94 0.26 -26.80
C GLN A 41 25.16 1.17 -26.68
N LEU A 42 25.31 1.87 -25.54
CA LEU A 42 26.46 2.73 -25.26
C LEU A 42 27.70 1.92 -24.84
N TYR A 43 27.49 0.83 -24.11
CA TYR A 43 28.55 0.03 -23.52
C TYR A 43 28.43 -1.46 -23.90
N PRO A 44 28.62 -1.82 -25.18
CA PRO A 44 28.43 -3.19 -25.66
C PRO A 44 29.37 -4.21 -24.99
N ALA A 45 30.55 -3.77 -24.52
CA ALA A 45 31.47 -4.62 -23.75
C ALA A 45 30.88 -5.13 -22.42
N TYR A 46 29.91 -4.39 -21.87
CA TYR A 46 29.20 -4.75 -20.63
C TYR A 46 27.79 -5.27 -20.91
N PHE A 47 27.51 -5.74 -22.14
CA PHE A 47 26.19 -6.23 -22.53
C PHE A 47 25.62 -7.25 -21.55
N LEU A 48 26.39 -8.29 -21.23
CA LEU A 48 25.93 -9.39 -20.36
C LEU A 48 25.50 -8.92 -18.97
N PRO A 49 26.34 -8.20 -18.18
CA PRO A 49 25.92 -7.73 -16.86
C PRO A 49 24.78 -6.70 -16.92
N LEU A 50 24.78 -5.79 -17.90
CA LEU A 50 23.71 -4.79 -18.05
C LEU A 50 22.36 -5.41 -18.43
N ALA A 51 22.34 -6.29 -19.44
CA ALA A 51 21.14 -7.00 -19.85
C ALA A 51 20.60 -7.90 -18.74
N SER A 52 21.48 -8.56 -17.99
CA SER A 52 21.10 -9.37 -16.82
C SER A 52 20.44 -8.52 -15.74
N LEU A 53 21.03 -7.37 -15.42
CA LEU A 53 20.47 -6.45 -14.41
C LEU A 53 19.15 -5.83 -14.87
N GLY A 54 19.03 -5.47 -16.14
CA GLY A 54 17.78 -5.01 -16.75
C GLY A 54 16.67 -6.05 -16.65
N ASN A 55 16.96 -7.31 -17.03
CA ASN A 55 16.01 -8.41 -16.95
C ASN A 55 15.65 -8.76 -15.50
N LEU A 56 16.61 -8.76 -14.58
CA LEU A 56 16.35 -8.95 -13.15
C LEU A 56 15.40 -7.87 -12.62
N THR A 57 15.67 -6.61 -12.93
CA THR A 57 14.85 -5.48 -12.48
C THR A 57 13.42 -5.58 -13.02
N LYS A 58 13.26 -5.94 -14.31
CA LYS A 58 11.93 -6.19 -14.90
C LYS A 58 11.23 -7.41 -14.30
N ALA A 59 11.97 -8.45 -13.93
CA ALA A 59 11.39 -9.62 -13.27
C ALA A 59 10.87 -9.26 -11.87
N VAL A 60 11.62 -8.45 -11.11
CA VAL A 60 11.15 -7.89 -9.83
C VAL A 60 9.89 -7.04 -10.05
N ALA A 61 9.90 -6.14 -11.04
CA ALA A 61 8.73 -5.34 -11.38
C ALA A 61 7.50 -6.21 -11.69
N ARG A 62 7.67 -7.28 -12.46
CA ARG A 62 6.60 -8.25 -12.73
C ARG A 62 6.10 -8.93 -11.46
N GLY A 63 7.00 -9.34 -10.56
CA GLY A 63 6.64 -9.92 -9.27
C GLY A 63 5.80 -9.00 -8.38
N LEU A 64 5.90 -7.67 -8.53
CA LEU A 64 5.04 -6.69 -7.86
C LEU A 64 3.76 -6.37 -8.65
N LYS A 65 3.83 -6.38 -9.99
CA LYS A 65 2.69 -6.17 -10.88
C LYS A 65 1.65 -7.27 -10.72
N ASP A 66 2.07 -8.54 -10.76
CA ASP A 66 1.13 -9.66 -10.90
C ASP A 66 0.16 -9.80 -9.70
N PRO A 67 0.60 -9.69 -8.43
CA PRO A 67 -0.32 -9.72 -7.28
C PRO A 67 -1.29 -8.53 -7.30
N SER A 68 -0.78 -7.31 -7.48
CA SER A 68 -1.62 -6.10 -7.50
C SER A 68 -2.63 -6.10 -8.66
N SER A 69 -2.24 -6.60 -9.84
CA SER A 69 -3.14 -6.81 -10.98
C SER A 69 -4.24 -7.82 -10.66
N ARG A 70 -3.96 -8.91 -9.95
CA ARG A 70 -5.00 -9.87 -9.55
C ARG A 70 -6.02 -9.25 -8.60
N VAL A 71 -5.59 -8.40 -7.66
CA VAL A 71 -6.51 -7.67 -6.78
C VAL A 71 -7.42 -6.73 -7.59
N ILE A 72 -6.86 -6.01 -8.57
CA ILE A 72 -7.62 -5.14 -9.47
C ILE A 72 -8.61 -5.95 -10.33
N GLN A 73 -8.19 -7.07 -10.91
CA GLN A 73 -9.06 -7.95 -11.70
C GLN A 73 -10.20 -8.51 -10.85
N ASN A 74 -9.91 -8.92 -9.61
CA ASN A 74 -10.91 -9.41 -8.67
C ASN A 74 -11.92 -8.33 -8.28
N HIS A 75 -11.49 -7.06 -8.19
CA HIS A 75 -12.41 -5.95 -7.97
C HIS A 75 -13.42 -5.78 -9.12
N PHE A 76 -13.02 -6.08 -10.36
CA PHE A 76 -13.95 -6.06 -11.50
C PHE A 76 -14.76 -7.36 -11.64
N ALA A 77 -14.43 -8.42 -10.89
CA ALA A 77 -15.16 -9.67 -10.90
C ALA A 77 -16.47 -9.55 -10.11
N ILE A 78 -17.57 -10.02 -10.69
CA ILE A 78 -18.90 -9.94 -10.08
C ILE A 78 -19.30 -11.31 -9.52
N SER A 79 -19.08 -12.40 -10.26
CA SER A 79 -19.43 -13.75 -9.79
C SER A 79 -18.66 -14.81 -10.58
N GLY A 80 -17.61 -15.37 -9.97
CA GLY A 80 -16.84 -16.48 -10.53
C GLY A 80 -16.13 -16.21 -11.87
N ASN A 81 -16.19 -14.98 -12.39
CA ASN A 81 -15.71 -14.60 -13.72
C ASN A 81 -14.29 -13.99 -13.70
N LEU A 82 -13.54 -14.17 -12.61
CA LEU A 82 -12.15 -13.68 -12.52
C LEU A 82 -11.28 -14.18 -13.67
N GLY A 83 -11.42 -15.46 -14.04
CA GLY A 83 -10.68 -16.06 -15.16
C GLY A 83 -11.01 -15.41 -16.51
N GLU A 84 -12.27 -15.03 -16.74
CA GLU A 84 -12.70 -14.34 -17.96
C GLU A 84 -12.11 -12.92 -18.03
N ILE A 85 -12.15 -12.18 -16.92
CA ILE A 85 -11.57 -10.84 -16.83
C ILE A 85 -10.07 -10.90 -17.06
N ALA A 86 -9.38 -11.84 -16.41
CA ALA A 86 -7.94 -12.03 -16.58
C ALA A 86 -7.58 -12.36 -18.04
N ALA A 87 -8.32 -13.29 -18.67
CA ALA A 87 -8.11 -13.64 -20.08
C ALA A 87 -8.36 -12.45 -21.02
N LYS A 88 -9.41 -11.65 -20.75
CA LYS A 88 -9.70 -10.46 -21.54
C LYS A 88 -8.61 -9.40 -21.40
N GLU A 89 -8.12 -9.15 -20.19
CA GLU A 89 -6.99 -8.25 -19.96
C GLU A 89 -5.74 -8.72 -20.70
N GLU A 90 -5.43 -10.02 -20.63
CA GLU A 90 -4.27 -10.60 -21.32
C GLU A 90 -4.35 -10.42 -22.85
N VAL A 91 -5.52 -10.67 -23.45
CA VAL A 91 -5.73 -10.44 -24.89
C VAL A 91 -5.50 -8.97 -25.27
N TRP A 92 -6.01 -8.03 -24.47
CA TRP A 92 -5.77 -6.60 -24.71
C TRP A 92 -4.31 -6.20 -24.49
N GLU A 93 -3.64 -6.78 -23.48
CA GLU A 93 -2.22 -6.55 -23.22
C GLU A 93 -1.37 -7.03 -24.40
N VAL A 94 -1.58 -8.26 -24.88
CA VAL A 94 -0.86 -8.81 -26.04
C VAL A 94 -1.15 -8.01 -27.31
N GLY A 95 -2.42 -7.69 -27.56
CA GLY A 95 -2.82 -6.86 -28.70
C GLY A 95 -2.14 -5.49 -28.71
N ALA A 96 -2.12 -4.81 -27.56
CA ALA A 96 -1.44 -3.53 -27.41
C ALA A 96 0.08 -3.63 -27.57
N GLN A 97 0.71 -4.72 -27.09
CA GLN A 97 2.13 -4.98 -27.28
C GLN A 97 2.48 -5.17 -28.76
N LEU A 98 1.68 -5.94 -29.50
CA LEU A 98 1.88 -6.15 -30.94
C LEU A 98 1.72 -4.85 -31.74
N LEU A 99 0.67 -4.07 -31.44
CA LEU A 99 0.47 -2.75 -32.05
C LEU A 99 1.62 -1.80 -31.73
N GLY A 100 2.05 -1.75 -30.48
CA GLY A 100 3.18 -0.94 -30.04
C GLY A 100 4.50 -1.34 -30.68
N LEU A 101 4.74 -2.65 -30.86
CA LEU A 101 5.91 -3.17 -31.58
C LEU A 101 5.88 -2.77 -33.05
N GLY A 102 4.73 -2.92 -33.72
CA GLY A 102 4.55 -2.50 -35.11
C GLY A 102 4.81 -1.01 -35.31
N LEU A 103 4.22 -0.17 -34.46
CA LEU A 103 4.48 1.28 -34.47
C LEU A 103 5.95 1.60 -34.16
N GLY A 104 6.56 0.89 -33.21
CA GLY A 104 7.96 1.05 -32.85
C GLY A 104 8.90 0.75 -34.03
N ILE A 105 8.64 -0.32 -34.77
CA ILE A 105 9.41 -0.66 -35.99
C ILE A 105 9.27 0.44 -37.04
N LEU A 106 8.06 0.92 -37.33
CA LEU A 106 7.84 2.01 -38.30
C LEU A 106 8.54 3.31 -37.90
N ILE A 107 8.51 3.65 -36.61
CA ILE A 107 9.22 4.82 -36.07
C ILE A 107 10.73 4.65 -36.23
N LEU A 108 11.27 3.46 -35.96
CA LEU A 108 12.69 3.17 -36.10
C LEU A 108 13.15 3.08 -37.57
N ASP A 109 12.26 2.69 -38.49
CA ASP A 109 12.54 2.63 -39.92
C ASP A 109 12.49 4.02 -40.59
N THR A 110 11.97 5.04 -39.90
CA THR A 110 11.90 6.41 -40.41
C THR A 110 13.30 7.03 -40.54
N PRO A 111 13.73 7.44 -41.76
CA PRO A 111 15.07 7.97 -41.99
C PRO A 111 15.34 9.24 -41.17
N GLY A 112 16.39 9.22 -40.34
CA GLY A 112 16.86 10.39 -39.59
C GLY A 112 16.52 10.40 -38.10
N LEU A 113 15.51 9.64 -37.66
CA LEU A 113 15.12 9.59 -36.24
C LEU A 113 16.10 8.74 -35.40
N VAL A 114 16.62 7.66 -35.98
CA VAL A 114 17.48 6.67 -35.27
C VAL A 114 18.97 7.01 -35.34
N LYS A 115 19.37 8.03 -36.12
CA LYS A 115 20.79 8.33 -36.34
C LYS A 115 21.51 8.93 -35.12
N SER A 116 20.78 9.38 -34.09
CA SER A 116 21.38 9.96 -32.91
C SER A 116 20.82 9.35 -31.62
N PHE A 117 21.73 8.89 -30.76
CA PHE A 117 21.40 8.34 -29.45
C PHE A 117 20.57 9.30 -28.56
N PRO A 118 20.80 10.62 -28.57
CA PRO A 118 19.96 11.57 -27.83
C PRO A 118 18.51 11.59 -28.30
N VAL A 119 18.25 11.54 -29.61
CA VAL A 119 16.88 11.51 -30.15
C VAL A 119 16.19 10.21 -29.74
N LEU A 120 16.86 9.06 -29.91
CA LEU A 120 16.32 7.77 -29.48
C LEU A 120 15.97 7.76 -27.98
N THR A 121 16.89 8.22 -27.13
CA THR A 121 16.70 8.28 -25.68
C THR A 121 15.58 9.24 -25.30
N SER A 122 15.49 10.40 -25.97
CA SER A 122 14.41 11.37 -25.75
C SER A 122 13.06 10.79 -26.15
N THR A 123 12.95 10.16 -27.32
CA THR A 123 11.71 9.51 -27.78
C THR A 123 11.28 8.40 -26.83
N TRP A 124 12.22 7.56 -26.39
CA TRP A 124 11.95 6.52 -25.39
C TRP A 124 11.48 7.13 -24.06
N MET A 125 12.15 8.17 -23.57
CA MET A 125 11.83 8.82 -22.30
C MET A 125 10.43 9.45 -22.35
N SER A 126 10.10 10.15 -23.44
CA SER A 126 8.76 10.72 -23.65
C SER A 126 7.69 9.63 -23.65
N MET A 127 7.91 8.50 -24.35
CA MET A 127 6.97 7.38 -24.35
C MET A 127 6.82 6.75 -22.96
N ARG A 128 7.91 6.61 -22.20
CA ARG A 128 7.87 6.07 -20.83
C ARG A 128 7.16 6.99 -19.85
N LEU A 129 7.43 8.29 -19.91
CA LEU A 129 6.71 9.28 -19.09
C LEU A 129 5.22 9.29 -19.43
N LEU A 130 4.87 9.23 -20.72
CA LEU A 130 3.47 9.13 -21.16
C LEU A 130 2.80 7.86 -20.62
N HIS A 131 3.47 6.71 -20.71
CA HIS A 131 2.95 5.46 -20.14
C HIS A 131 2.70 5.56 -18.63
N LEU A 132 3.67 6.09 -17.87
CA LEU A 132 3.52 6.27 -16.42
C LEU A 132 2.40 7.25 -16.07
N TRP A 133 2.26 8.34 -16.84
CA TRP A 133 1.19 9.30 -16.65
C TRP A 133 -0.18 8.69 -16.94
N LEU A 134 -0.34 7.97 -18.06
CA LEU A 134 -1.59 7.26 -18.39
C LEU A 134 -1.91 6.19 -17.35
N ARG A 135 -0.91 5.49 -16.82
CA ARG A 135 -1.10 4.56 -15.71
C ARG A 135 -1.63 5.29 -14.47
N TYR A 136 -1.02 6.41 -14.11
CA TYR A 136 -1.47 7.20 -12.97
C TYR A 136 -2.93 7.66 -13.15
N GLN A 137 -3.30 8.16 -14.32
CA GLN A 137 -4.68 8.55 -14.63
C GLN A 137 -5.64 7.35 -14.49
N SER A 138 -5.27 6.19 -15.04
CA SER A 138 -6.06 4.96 -14.95
C SER A 138 -6.27 4.49 -13.50
N LEU A 139 -5.24 4.59 -12.65
CA LEU A 139 -5.34 4.22 -11.24
C LEU A 139 -6.06 5.28 -10.40
N SER A 140 -6.05 6.54 -10.82
CA SER A 140 -6.74 7.64 -10.12
C SER A 140 -8.25 7.53 -10.26
N VAL A 141 -8.75 7.04 -11.38
CA VAL A 141 -10.20 6.82 -11.59
C VAL A 141 -10.71 5.51 -11.00
N LEU A 142 -9.82 4.55 -10.72
CA LEU A 142 -10.18 3.26 -10.14
C LEU A 142 -10.64 3.43 -8.69
N GLN A 143 -11.89 3.11 -8.39
CA GLN A 143 -12.49 3.28 -7.07
C GLN A 143 -12.70 1.91 -6.42
N PHE A 144 -11.98 1.65 -5.33
CA PHE A 144 -12.18 0.43 -4.55
C PHE A 144 -13.13 0.69 -3.38
N ASP A 145 -14.02 -0.25 -3.11
CA ASP A 145 -14.94 -0.21 -1.97
C ASP A 145 -14.32 -0.74 -0.67
N THR A 146 -13.04 -1.13 -0.71
CA THR A 146 -12.28 -1.56 0.46
C THR A 146 -11.59 -0.38 1.15
N ILE A 147 -11.46 -0.47 2.47
CA ILE A 147 -10.76 0.53 3.28
C ILE A 147 -9.29 0.08 3.39
N ASN A 148 -8.41 0.75 2.65
CA ASN A 148 -6.97 0.65 2.89
C ASN A 148 -6.53 1.63 3.99
N LEU A 149 -5.26 1.55 4.37
CA LEU A 149 -4.67 2.39 5.41
C LEU A 149 -4.79 3.90 5.10
N LYS A 150 -4.53 4.31 3.85
CA LYS A 150 -4.60 5.73 3.43
C LYS A 150 -6.02 6.28 3.55
N ARG A 151 -7.00 5.54 3.03
CA ARG A 151 -8.42 5.90 3.12
C ARG A 151 -8.91 5.87 4.57
N ALA A 152 -8.45 4.93 5.38
CA ALA A 152 -8.74 4.90 6.82
C ALA A 152 -8.26 6.19 7.50
N ARG A 153 -7.04 6.66 7.19
CA ARG A 153 -6.53 7.93 7.72
C ARG A 153 -7.35 9.13 7.25
N ILE A 154 -7.70 9.20 5.97
CA ILE A 154 -8.55 10.28 5.43
C ILE A 154 -9.91 10.29 6.15
N LEU A 155 -10.54 9.12 6.31
CA LEU A 155 -11.81 8.95 7.02
C LEU A 155 -11.70 9.39 8.49
N ILE A 156 -10.71 8.91 9.23
CA ILE A 156 -10.50 9.25 10.65
C ILE A 156 -10.23 10.74 10.80
N LYS A 157 -9.36 11.31 9.95
CA LYS A 157 -9.05 12.74 9.97
C LYS A 157 -10.29 13.59 9.70
N SER A 158 -11.09 13.23 8.69
CA SER A 158 -12.32 13.94 8.36
C SER A 158 -13.36 13.83 9.47
N HIS A 159 -13.48 12.65 10.09
CA HIS A 159 -14.40 12.43 11.20
C HIS A 159 -14.02 13.24 12.44
N ILE A 160 -12.74 13.27 12.82
CA ILE A 160 -12.28 14.01 14.00
C ILE A 160 -12.38 15.54 13.80
N LEU A 161 -12.00 16.04 12.62
CA LEU A 161 -11.95 17.48 12.37
C LEU A 161 -13.31 18.08 12.00
N HIS A 162 -14.14 17.35 11.26
CA HIS A 162 -15.35 17.88 10.64
C HIS A 162 -16.62 17.10 11.01
N SER A 163 -16.52 16.07 11.86
CA SER A 163 -17.64 15.20 12.22
C SER A 163 -18.36 14.57 11.01
N ARG A 164 -17.65 14.40 9.89
CA ARG A 164 -18.17 13.85 8.63
C ARG A 164 -17.46 12.55 8.27
N VAL A 165 -18.22 11.60 7.74
CA VAL A 165 -17.67 10.38 7.12
C VAL A 165 -17.72 10.58 5.60
N LEU A 166 -16.55 10.48 4.95
CA LEU A 166 -16.43 10.65 3.50
C LEU A 166 -16.86 9.39 2.76
N GLY A 167 -17.38 9.55 1.54
CA GLY A 167 -17.69 8.43 0.65
C GLY A 167 -16.43 7.86 -0.03
N SER A 168 -16.59 6.72 -0.72
CA SER A 168 -15.50 6.09 -1.49
C SER A 168 -14.92 7.04 -2.55
N VAL A 169 -15.78 7.78 -3.26
CA VAL A 169 -15.38 8.75 -4.30
C VAL A 169 -14.53 9.88 -3.72
N ASP A 170 -14.97 10.49 -2.62
CA ASP A 170 -14.26 11.59 -1.96
C ASP A 170 -12.89 11.10 -1.44
N CYS A 171 -12.86 9.93 -0.79
CA CYS A 171 -11.62 9.32 -0.30
C CYS A 171 -10.65 9.00 -1.44
N ASN A 172 -11.18 8.55 -2.58
CA ASN A 172 -10.39 8.22 -3.77
C ASN A 172 -9.76 9.47 -4.41
N GLN A 173 -10.45 10.62 -4.36
CA GLN A 173 -9.91 11.90 -4.86
C GLN A 173 -8.80 12.46 -3.96
N GLU A 174 -8.91 12.27 -2.64
CA GLU A 174 -7.89 12.69 -1.68
C GLU A 174 -6.72 11.69 -1.54
N GLU A 175 -6.89 10.45 -1.99
CA GLU A 175 -5.89 9.38 -1.90
C GLU A 175 -4.67 9.68 -2.78
N ASN A 176 -3.49 9.71 -2.14
CA ASN A 176 -2.23 9.79 -2.86
C ASN A 176 -1.68 8.39 -3.18
N ILE A 177 -1.66 8.05 -4.47
CA ILE A 177 -1.18 6.75 -4.98
C ILE A 177 0.32 6.57 -4.73
N LEU A 178 1.12 7.64 -4.80
CA LEU A 178 2.58 7.57 -4.76
C LEU A 178 3.16 7.59 -3.35
N SER A 179 2.43 8.13 -2.38
CA SER A 179 2.91 8.26 -1.01
C SER A 179 3.00 6.90 -0.34
N TRP A 180 4.19 6.56 0.15
CA TRP A 180 4.37 5.47 1.10
C TRP A 180 3.96 5.95 2.49
N GLU A 181 2.85 5.43 3.02
CA GLU A 181 2.44 5.73 4.39
C GLU A 181 2.93 4.65 5.33
N THR A 182 3.73 5.04 6.33
CA THR A 182 4.08 4.16 7.44
C THR A 182 3.12 4.48 8.57
N PHE A 183 2.20 3.55 8.85
CA PHE A 183 1.38 3.65 10.05
C PHE A 183 2.17 3.17 11.25
N ALA A 184 2.13 3.95 12.33
CA ALA A 184 2.51 3.44 13.64
C ALA A 184 1.62 2.24 13.92
N ARG A 185 2.22 1.07 14.18
CA ARG A 185 1.48 -0.11 14.63
C ARG A 185 1.36 0.02 16.15
N PRO A 186 0.22 0.50 16.68
CA PRO A 186 0.08 0.64 18.12
C PRO A 186 0.22 -0.73 18.78
N ARG A 187 1.03 -0.84 19.82
CA ARG A 187 1.06 -2.06 20.64
C ARG A 187 -0.10 -1.97 21.62
N ILE A 188 -1.17 -2.69 21.32
CA ILE A 188 -2.35 -2.74 22.19
C ILE A 188 -2.15 -3.90 23.18
N ILE A 189 -2.06 -3.58 24.46
CA ILE A 189 -1.88 -4.56 25.54
C ILE A 189 -3.18 -4.60 26.34
N PHE A 190 -3.82 -5.77 26.34
CA PHE A 190 -5.07 -6.02 27.04
C PHE A 190 -4.84 -6.58 28.44
N GLY A 191 -5.73 -6.23 29.38
CA GLY A 191 -5.74 -6.79 30.72
C GLY A 191 -4.70 -6.18 31.66
N VAL A 192 -4.17 -5.00 31.33
CA VAL A 192 -3.14 -4.35 32.15
C VAL A 192 -3.74 -3.93 33.49
N PRO A 193 -3.08 -4.23 34.63
CA PRO A 193 -3.47 -3.75 35.94
C PRO A 193 -3.48 -2.21 35.96
N LEU A 194 -4.46 -1.61 36.66
CA LEU A 194 -4.53 -0.15 36.77
C LEU A 194 -3.24 0.46 37.33
N GLU A 195 -2.49 -0.26 38.19
CA GLU A 195 -1.19 0.19 38.72
C GLU A 195 -0.15 0.43 37.62
N GLU A 196 -0.08 -0.51 36.68
CA GLU A 196 0.88 -0.50 35.58
C GLU A 196 0.47 0.53 34.51
N MET A 197 -0.84 0.73 34.28
CA MET A 197 -1.34 1.77 33.36
C MET A 197 -0.91 3.19 33.75
N PHE A 198 -0.66 3.46 35.03
CA PHE A 198 -0.22 4.77 35.52
C PHE A 198 1.27 4.83 35.89
N GLY A 199 2.07 3.83 35.51
CA GLY A 199 3.51 3.81 35.77
C GLY A 199 3.87 3.80 37.26
N GLY A 200 3.02 3.21 38.11
CA GLY A 200 3.22 3.19 39.57
C GLY A 200 2.85 4.49 40.29
N GLU A 201 2.57 5.59 39.57
CA GLU A 201 2.03 6.81 40.19
C GLU A 201 0.54 6.64 40.50
N ARG A 202 0.21 6.42 41.77
CA ARG A 202 -1.17 6.41 42.28
C ARG A 202 -1.76 7.83 42.34
N SER A 203 -1.92 8.47 41.17
CA SER A 203 -2.65 9.73 41.09
C SER A 203 -4.15 9.48 41.19
N VAL A 204 -4.68 9.58 42.41
CA VAL A 204 -6.13 9.43 42.71
C VAL A 204 -6.99 10.35 41.84
N ALA A 205 -6.47 11.51 41.45
CA ALA A 205 -7.13 12.46 40.55
C ALA A 205 -7.31 11.88 39.13
N LYS A 206 -6.26 11.28 38.54
CA LYS A 206 -6.33 10.65 37.21
C LYS A 206 -7.31 9.48 37.19
N ILE A 207 -7.32 8.67 38.26
CA ILE A 207 -8.24 7.52 38.41
C ILE A 207 -9.70 8.00 38.50
N LYS A 208 -9.98 8.99 39.35
CA LYS A 208 -11.33 9.59 39.45
C LYS A 208 -11.80 10.18 38.11
N MET A 209 -10.91 10.83 37.38
CA MET A 209 -11.20 11.37 36.05
C MET A 209 -11.56 10.24 35.06
N LEU A 210 -10.77 9.16 34.99
CA LEU A 210 -11.04 8.01 34.14
C LEU A 210 -12.35 7.29 34.49
N LEU A 211 -12.66 7.13 35.78
CA LEU A 211 -13.92 6.58 36.24
C LEU A 211 -15.13 7.41 35.77
N LYS A 212 -14.99 8.73 35.76
CA LYS A 212 -16.02 9.65 35.28
C LYS A 212 -16.14 9.61 33.75
N LEU A 213 -15.02 9.63 33.04
CA LEU A 213 -14.96 9.65 31.57
C LEU A 213 -15.52 8.35 30.97
N TYR A 214 -15.13 7.20 31.53
CA TYR A 214 -15.54 5.89 31.07
C TYR A 214 -16.73 5.35 31.87
N ALA A 215 -17.51 6.17 32.56
CA ALA A 215 -18.56 5.69 33.50
C ALA A 215 -19.52 4.67 32.88
N LYS A 216 -19.89 4.86 31.61
CA LYS A 216 -20.79 3.99 30.84
C LYS A 216 -20.10 2.80 30.17
N GLU A 217 -18.78 2.83 30.08
CA GLU A 217 -17.97 1.82 29.38
C GLU A 217 -17.52 0.70 30.31
N LYS A 218 -17.34 -0.51 29.77
CA LYS A 218 -16.82 -1.68 30.50
C LYS A 218 -15.29 -1.73 30.59
N HIS A 219 -14.60 -0.76 30.01
CA HIS A 219 -13.14 -0.75 29.90
C HIS A 219 -12.58 0.66 30.08
N PHE A 220 -11.29 0.73 30.35
CA PHE A 220 -10.49 1.94 30.38
C PHE A 220 -9.46 1.86 29.26
N LEU A 221 -9.26 2.99 28.57
CA LEU A 221 -8.19 3.16 27.58
C LEU A 221 -7.22 4.22 28.10
N VAL A 222 -5.95 3.88 28.17
CA VAL A 222 -4.87 4.84 28.44
C VAL A 222 -3.83 4.69 27.37
N VAL A 223 -3.48 5.82 26.75
CA VAL A 223 -2.40 5.89 25.76
C VAL A 223 -1.12 6.24 26.50
N ASN A 224 -0.15 5.34 26.45
CA ASN A 224 1.21 5.61 26.90
C ASN A 224 2.04 6.01 25.68
N GLN A 225 2.26 7.31 25.55
CA GLN A 225 3.03 7.87 24.44
C GLN A 225 4.49 7.98 24.85
N GLN A 226 5.28 6.93 24.59
CA GLN A 226 6.73 7.02 24.62
C GLN A 226 7.24 7.55 23.27
N LYS A 227 8.44 8.15 23.24
CA LYS A 227 8.94 8.96 22.10
C LYS A 227 8.95 8.24 20.74
N THR A 228 8.94 6.92 20.69
CA THR A 228 9.02 6.13 19.46
C THR A 228 7.93 5.06 19.32
N ASP A 229 7.37 4.56 20.44
CA ASP A 229 6.37 3.50 20.44
C ASP A 229 5.06 3.97 21.09
N PHE A 230 3.97 3.79 20.34
CA PHE A 230 2.61 4.10 20.78
C PHE A 230 2.01 2.85 21.43
N GLU A 231 1.99 2.81 22.77
CA GLU A 231 1.37 1.71 23.52
C GLU A 231 -0.02 2.12 24.00
N VAL A 232 -1.01 1.27 23.74
CA VAL A 232 -2.38 1.47 24.23
C VAL A 232 -2.67 0.39 25.25
N PHE A 233 -2.86 0.81 26.50
CA PHE A 233 -3.26 -0.10 27.57
C PHE A 233 -4.78 -0.14 27.64
N VAL A 234 -5.32 -1.37 27.65
CA VAL A 234 -6.75 -1.63 27.82
C VAL A 234 -6.96 -2.41 29.10
N SER A 235 -7.72 -1.85 30.04
CA SER A 235 -8.08 -2.52 31.29
C SER A 235 -9.58 -2.67 31.41
N PHE A 236 -10.05 -3.82 31.90
CA PHE A 236 -11.47 -4.14 31.97
C PHE A 236 -12.02 -3.90 33.37
N LYS A 237 -13.22 -3.32 33.45
CA LYS A 237 -13.94 -3.18 34.71
C LYS A 237 -14.49 -4.54 35.12
N VAL A 238 -14.02 -5.06 36.25
CA VAL A 238 -14.62 -6.23 36.86
C VAL A 238 -15.98 -5.85 37.44
N ARG A 239 -17.05 -6.49 36.96
CA ARG A 239 -18.42 -6.23 37.41
C ARG A 239 -18.65 -6.94 38.75
N LYS A 240 -18.16 -6.38 39.86
CA LYS A 240 -18.61 -6.78 41.21
C LYS A 240 -19.81 -5.94 41.64
N LYS A 241 -20.86 -6.59 42.16
CA LYS A 241 -22.13 -5.98 42.61
C LYS A 241 -21.99 -5.08 43.84
N THR A 242 -20.81 -4.99 44.44
CA THR A 242 -20.50 -4.09 45.56
C THR A 242 -19.01 -3.77 45.43
N ILE A 243 -18.67 -2.50 45.24
CA ILE A 243 -17.27 -2.05 45.14
C ILE A 243 -16.95 -1.34 46.44
N SER A 244 -16.22 -2.02 47.33
CA SER A 244 -15.47 -1.38 48.40
C SER A 244 -14.12 -0.91 47.82
N TRP A 245 -13.63 0.24 48.28
CA TRP A 245 -12.35 0.84 47.83
C TRP A 245 -11.13 -0.09 48.00
N ASN A 246 -11.25 -1.15 48.81
CA ASN A 246 -10.19 -2.14 49.03
C ASN A 246 -10.19 -3.32 48.03
N ASP A 247 -11.25 -3.50 47.24
CA ASP A 247 -11.37 -4.67 46.33
C ASP A 247 -10.74 -4.45 44.94
N LEU A 248 -10.22 -3.24 44.68
CA LEU A 248 -9.52 -2.89 43.44
C LEU A 248 -8.02 -3.23 43.48
N TRP A 249 -7.51 -3.70 44.61
CA TRP A 249 -6.07 -3.85 44.88
C TRP A 249 -5.72 -5.17 45.57
N VAL A 250 -6.14 -6.34 45.06
CA VAL A 250 -5.52 -7.60 45.49
C VAL A 250 -5.49 -8.62 44.34
N ASP A 251 -4.27 -8.86 43.88
CA ASP A 251 -3.66 -10.07 43.30
C ASP A 251 -4.56 -11.23 42.85
N LYS A 252 -4.52 -11.52 41.54
CA LYS A 252 -3.70 -12.60 40.93
C LYS A 252 -3.73 -12.54 39.41
#